data_AF-A0A1R2CAF5-F1
#
_entry.id   AF-A0A1R2CAF5-F1
#
_cell.length_a   1.000
_cell.length_b   1.000
_cell.length_c   1.000
_cell.angle_alpha   90.00
_cell.angle_beta   90.00
_cell.angle_gamma   90.00
#
_symmetry.space_group_name_H-M   'P 1'
#
loop_
_entity.id
_entity.type
_entity.pdbx_description
1 polymer ?
#
loop_
_entity_poly.entity_id
_entity_poly.type
_entity_poly.pdbx_seq_one_letter_code
_entity_poly.pdbx_strand_id
1 'polypeptide(L)'
;MGSEKLRQEAFKQLIKAWEMKEQEIEDSTEKEALKIESEISRLKKETMLNENKILILEEENEKLELQLYQMQNSISKLKTFKENLKKSLSSSDTYDKNYKKTSVSSPSSRSSINGKNFFREARLKLSYEIFSVFLGYVKRLNDKTITKEKALSELKDIFGPENTELYEDFACLLLRKNLDYDSEF
;
A
#
# COMPACT_ATOMS: atom_id res chain seq x y z
N MET A 1 51.11 -79.36 -5.62
CA MET A 1 51.66 -78.09 -5.09
C MET A 1 51.62 -76.91 -6.07
N GLY A 2 51.84 -77.09 -7.38
CA GLY A 2 51.83 -75.96 -8.35
C GLY A 2 50.45 -75.28 -8.52
N SER A 3 49.37 -76.06 -8.55
CA SER A 3 48.00 -75.55 -8.75
C SER A 3 47.49 -74.67 -7.59
N GLU A 4 47.90 -74.97 -6.35
CA GLU A 4 47.49 -74.22 -5.15
C GLU A 4 48.11 -72.81 -5.17
N LYS A 5 49.40 -72.73 -5.51
CA LYS A 5 50.13 -71.46 -5.62
C LYS A 5 49.56 -70.59 -6.74
N LEU A 6 49.23 -71.19 -7.87
CA LEU A 6 48.61 -70.47 -9.00
C LEU A 6 47.23 -69.90 -8.61
N ARG A 7 46.43 -70.68 -7.86
CA ARG A 7 45.13 -70.24 -7.34
C ARG A 7 45.28 -69.09 -6.33
N GLN A 8 46.23 -69.19 -5.40
CA GLN A 8 46.52 -68.12 -4.44
C GLN A 8 46.99 -66.82 -5.13
N GLU A 9 47.80 -66.94 -6.17
CA GLU A 9 48.26 -65.80 -6.97
C GLU A 9 47.10 -65.15 -7.73
N ALA A 10 46.21 -65.94 -8.32
CA ALA A 10 45.00 -65.45 -8.98
C ALA A 10 44.08 -64.69 -8.00
N PHE A 11 43.89 -65.20 -6.77
CA PHE A 11 43.12 -64.48 -5.75
C PHE A 11 43.75 -63.15 -5.34
N LYS A 12 45.07 -63.10 -5.17
CA LYS A 12 45.78 -61.84 -4.89
C LYS A 12 45.60 -60.82 -6.00
N GLN A 13 45.70 -61.25 -7.25
CA GLN A 13 45.48 -60.37 -8.41
C GLN A 13 44.04 -59.85 -8.44
N LEU A 14 43.06 -60.69 -8.10
CA LEU A 14 41.66 -60.29 -8.04
C LEU A 14 41.43 -59.22 -6.97
N ILE A 15 41.96 -59.42 -5.75
CA ILE A 15 41.84 -58.45 -4.65
C ILE A 15 42.46 -57.11 -5.07
N LYS A 16 43.67 -57.14 -5.62
CA LYS A 16 44.34 -55.92 -6.11
C LYS A 16 43.54 -55.21 -7.21
N ALA A 17 42.93 -55.96 -8.13
CA ALA A 17 42.10 -55.38 -9.18
C ALA A 17 40.81 -54.75 -8.62
N TRP A 18 40.22 -55.36 -7.59
CA TRP A 18 39.07 -54.81 -6.87
C TRP A 18 39.42 -53.52 -6.14
N GLU A 19 40.51 -53.50 -5.36
CA GLU A 19 41.00 -52.30 -4.66
C GLU A 19 41.29 -51.16 -5.64
N MET A 20 41.92 -51.46 -6.79
CA MET A 20 42.15 -50.46 -7.83
C MET A 20 40.86 -49.91 -8.42
N LYS A 21 39.84 -50.75 -8.63
CA LYS A 21 38.53 -50.30 -9.14
C LYS A 21 37.75 -49.50 -8.12
N GLU A 22 37.85 -49.86 -6.84
CA GLU A 22 37.26 -49.11 -5.74
C GLU A 22 37.86 -47.71 -5.65
N GLN A 23 39.20 -47.59 -5.70
CA GLN A 23 39.88 -46.29 -5.72
C GLN A 23 39.51 -45.46 -6.95
N GLU A 24 39.42 -46.07 -8.14
CA GLU A 24 39.04 -45.36 -9.37
C GLU A 24 37.62 -44.79 -9.28
N ILE A 25 36.69 -45.54 -8.67
CA ILE A 25 35.33 -45.08 -8.41
C ILE A 25 35.35 -43.94 -7.40
N GLU A 26 36.06 -44.08 -6.29
CA GLU A 26 36.17 -43.05 -5.25
C GLU A 26 36.70 -41.74 -5.84
N ASP A 27 37.83 -41.78 -6.54
CA ASP A 27 38.44 -40.63 -7.22
C ASP A 27 37.49 -39.98 -8.24
N SER A 28 36.72 -40.79 -8.97
CA SER A 28 35.74 -40.30 -9.95
C SER A 28 34.58 -39.59 -9.25
N THR A 29 34.06 -40.18 -8.17
CA THR A 29 32.97 -39.60 -7.40
C THR A 29 33.38 -38.32 -6.67
N GLU A 30 34.61 -38.26 -6.16
CA GLU A 30 35.16 -37.06 -5.53
C GLU A 30 35.29 -35.91 -6.54
N LYS A 31 35.80 -36.18 -7.74
CA LYS A 31 35.88 -35.19 -8.81
C LYS A 31 34.50 -34.65 -9.21
N GLU A 32 33.51 -35.53 -9.29
CA GLU A 32 32.14 -35.13 -9.61
C GLU A 32 31.50 -34.30 -8.49
N ALA A 33 31.73 -34.68 -7.22
CA ALA A 33 31.30 -33.93 -6.06
C ALA A 33 31.89 -32.51 -6.05
N LEU A 34 33.19 -32.37 -6.29
CA LEU A 34 33.87 -31.07 -6.38
C LEU A 34 33.29 -30.19 -7.51
N LYS A 35 32.97 -30.80 -8.67
CA LYS A 35 32.32 -30.08 -9.77
C LYS A 35 30.94 -29.58 -9.38
N ILE A 36 30.13 -30.41 -8.73
CA ILE A 36 28.81 -30.05 -8.22
C ILE A 36 28.92 -28.92 -7.18
N GLU A 37 29.85 -29.00 -6.24
CA GLU A 37 30.07 -27.97 -5.23
C GLU A 37 30.46 -26.62 -5.83
N SER A 38 31.31 -26.64 -6.86
CA SER A 38 31.70 -25.43 -7.59
C SER A 38 30.50 -24.78 -8.28
N GLU A 39 29.61 -25.59 -8.86
CA GLU A 39 28.42 -25.12 -9.55
C GLU A 39 27.36 -24.60 -8.56
N ILE A 40 27.15 -25.28 -7.43
CA ILE A 40 26.31 -24.80 -6.34
C ILE A 40 26.82 -23.43 -5.84
N SER A 41 28.13 -23.28 -5.70
CA SER A 41 28.75 -22.03 -5.26
C SER A 41 28.56 -20.90 -6.29
N ARG A 42 28.63 -21.23 -7.59
CA ARG A 42 28.35 -20.29 -8.68
C ARG A 42 26.89 -19.85 -8.68
N LEU A 43 25.96 -20.81 -8.65
CA LEU A 43 24.52 -20.53 -8.64
C LEU A 43 24.09 -19.73 -7.41
N LYS A 44 24.64 -20.01 -6.22
CA LYS A 44 24.35 -19.22 -5.01
C LYS A 44 24.73 -17.74 -5.18
N LYS A 45 25.89 -17.45 -5.79
CA LYS A 45 26.32 -16.07 -6.08
C LYS A 45 25.40 -15.40 -7.09
N GLU A 46 24.99 -16.13 -8.13
CA GLU A 46 24.06 -15.64 -9.15
C GLU A 46 22.68 -15.32 -8.55
N THR A 47 22.14 -16.21 -7.71
CA THR A 47 20.88 -15.98 -6.99
C THR A 47 20.96 -14.73 -6.12
N MET A 48 22.02 -14.58 -5.32
CA MET A 48 22.20 -13.38 -4.48
C MET A 48 22.25 -12.09 -5.30
N LEU A 49 22.89 -12.11 -6.47
CA LEU A 49 22.92 -10.95 -7.37
C LEU A 49 21.53 -10.63 -7.92
N ASN A 50 20.78 -11.66 -8.32
CA ASN A 50 19.42 -11.50 -8.83
C ASN A 50 18.46 -10.99 -7.76
N GLU A 51 18.57 -11.46 -6.52
CA GLU A 51 17.80 -10.95 -5.37
C GLU A 51 18.05 -9.46 -5.15
N ASN A 52 19.32 -9.02 -5.17
CA ASN A 52 19.65 -7.59 -5.06
C ASN A 52 19.06 -6.76 -6.21
N LYS A 53 19.06 -7.30 -7.44
CA LYS A 53 18.46 -6.62 -8.59
C LYS A 53 16.94 -6.49 -8.46
N ILE A 54 16.28 -7.53 -7.94
CA ILE A 54 14.84 -7.51 -7.67
C ILE A 54 14.52 -6.41 -6.65
N LEU A 55 15.26 -6.33 -5.55
CA LEU A 55 15.06 -5.30 -4.52
C LEU A 55 15.15 -3.87 -5.10
N ILE A 56 16.16 -3.61 -5.95
CA ILE A 56 16.31 -2.29 -6.58
C ILE A 56 15.13 -1.98 -7.51
N LEU A 57 14.70 -2.95 -8.31
CA LEU A 57 13.56 -2.78 -9.22
C LEU A 57 12.24 -2.58 -8.48
N GLU A 58 12.06 -3.24 -7.33
CA GLU A 58 10.90 -3.05 -6.46
C GLU A 58 10.86 -1.63 -5.87
N GLU A 59 12.00 -1.09 -5.42
CA GLU A 59 12.10 0.29 -4.93
C GLU A 59 11.80 1.31 -6.04
N GLU A 60 12.32 1.09 -7.25
CA GLU A 60 12.03 1.95 -8.40
C GLU A 60 10.54 1.90 -8.80
N ASN A 61 9.92 0.72 -8.77
CA ASN A 61 8.50 0.55 -9.04
C ASN A 61 7.64 1.29 -8.02
N GLU A 62 7.92 1.18 -6.72
CA GLU A 62 7.18 1.90 -5.68
C GLU A 62 7.25 3.42 -5.91
N LYS A 63 8.42 3.93 -6.26
CA LYS A 63 8.60 5.36 -6.59
C LYS A 63 7.77 5.77 -7.80
N LEU A 64 7.73 4.96 -8.85
CA LEU A 64 6.92 5.21 -10.05
C LEU A 64 5.41 5.19 -9.73
N GLU A 65 4.95 4.29 -8.88
CA GLU A 65 3.55 4.25 -8.43
C GLU A 65 3.16 5.53 -7.69
N LEU A 66 4.02 6.02 -6.78
CA LEU A 66 3.80 7.28 -6.09
C LEU A 66 3.72 8.46 -7.07
N GLN A 67 4.59 8.49 -8.09
CA GLN A 67 4.56 9.52 -9.12
C GLN A 67 3.26 9.47 -9.94
N LEU A 68 2.83 8.27 -10.36
CA LEU A 68 1.58 8.08 -11.08
C LEU A 68 0.38 8.56 -10.27
N TYR A 69 0.35 8.23 -8.98
CA TYR A 69 -0.69 8.70 -8.06
C TYR A 69 -0.74 10.23 -7.98
N GLN A 70 0.43 10.88 -7.85
CA GLN A 70 0.51 12.36 -7.83
C GLN A 70 0.05 12.99 -9.16
N MET A 71 0.41 12.39 -10.30
CA MET A 71 -0.05 12.84 -11.61
C MET A 71 -1.56 12.68 -11.78
N GLN A 72 -2.13 11.54 -11.38
CA GLN A 72 -3.57 11.29 -11.41
C GLN A 72 -4.35 12.31 -10.56
N ASN A 73 -3.83 12.64 -9.37
CA ASN A 73 -4.39 13.69 -8.54
C ASN A 73 -4.37 15.06 -9.24
N SER A 74 -3.26 15.38 -9.91
CA SER A 74 -3.12 16.62 -10.68
C SER A 74 -4.10 16.66 -11.85
N ILE A 75 -4.22 15.57 -12.63
CA ILE A 75 -5.20 15.43 -13.71
C ILE A 75 -6.63 15.62 -13.18
N SER A 76 -6.95 15.03 -12.04
CA SER A 76 -8.26 15.15 -11.42
C SER A 76 -8.58 16.60 -11.03
N LYS A 77 -7.61 17.30 -10.42
CA LYS A 77 -7.71 18.73 -10.10
C LYS A 77 -7.91 19.57 -11.36
N LEU A 78 -7.12 19.34 -12.41
CA LEU A 78 -7.26 20.04 -13.70
C LEU A 78 -8.62 19.77 -14.33
N LYS A 79 -9.11 18.54 -14.28
CA LYS A 79 -10.44 18.17 -14.79
C LYS A 79 -11.54 18.93 -14.05
N THR A 80 -11.51 18.96 -12.72
CA THR A 80 -12.44 19.75 -11.92
C THR A 80 -12.36 21.24 -12.25
N PHE A 81 -11.15 21.79 -12.37
CA PHE A 81 -10.94 23.18 -12.75
C PHE A 81 -11.55 23.50 -14.11
N LYS A 82 -11.27 22.66 -15.12
CA LYS A 82 -11.85 22.78 -16.47
C LYS A 82 -13.37 22.77 -16.45
N GLU A 83 -13.99 21.84 -15.71
CA GLU A 83 -15.45 21.76 -15.60
C GLU A 83 -16.04 23.00 -14.93
N ASN A 84 -15.40 23.52 -13.88
CA ASN A 84 -15.84 24.76 -13.23
C ASN A 84 -15.71 25.96 -14.19
N LEU A 85 -14.62 26.05 -14.94
CA LEU A 85 -14.40 27.11 -15.91
C LEU A 85 -15.46 27.08 -17.03
N LYS A 86 -15.77 25.88 -17.53
CA LYS A 86 -16.81 25.66 -18.54
C LYS A 86 -18.19 26.07 -18.03
N LYS A 87 -18.53 25.77 -16.77
CA LYS A 87 -19.77 26.23 -16.13
C LYS A 87 -19.84 27.75 -16.01
N SER A 88 -18.75 28.39 -15.58
CA SER A 88 -18.69 29.85 -15.50
C SER A 88 -18.86 30.53 -16.87
N LEU A 89 -18.35 29.92 -17.94
CA LEU A 89 -18.54 30.43 -19.30
C LEU A 89 -19.93 30.14 -19.86
N SER A 90 -20.60 29.06 -19.45
CA SER A 90 -21.98 28.75 -19.88
C SER A 90 -23.06 29.44 -19.04
N SER A 91 -22.72 30.06 -17.90
CA SER A 91 -23.64 30.86 -17.08
C SER A 91 -23.63 32.35 -17.44
N SER A 92 -23.07 32.73 -18.59
CA SER A 92 -23.02 34.11 -19.08
C SER A 92 -24.28 34.56 -19.85
N ASP A 93 -25.45 34.02 -19.52
CA ASP A 93 -26.75 34.55 -19.94
C ASP A 93 -27.74 34.40 -18.79
N THR A 94 -27.73 35.36 -17.85
CA THR A 94 -28.91 35.86 -17.09
C THR A 94 -28.41 36.76 -15.95
N TYR A 95 -28.43 38.06 -16.19
CA TYR A 95 -28.46 39.05 -15.12
C TYR A 95 -29.83 38.96 -14.46
N ASP A 96 -29.92 38.41 -13.25
CA ASP A 96 -31.08 38.71 -12.39
C ASP A 96 -30.64 39.22 -11.01
N LYS A 97 -31.19 40.39 -10.70
CA LYS A 97 -31.05 41.15 -9.47
C LYS A 97 -31.81 40.41 -8.37
N ASN A 98 -31.13 40.01 -7.29
CA ASN A 98 -31.80 39.99 -6.00
C ASN A 98 -30.81 40.10 -4.83
N TYR A 99 -30.39 41.34 -4.55
CA TYR A 99 -29.94 41.72 -3.22
C TYR A 99 -31.16 41.99 -2.33
N LYS A 100 -31.50 41.04 -1.45
CA LYS A 100 -32.33 41.32 -0.26
C LYS A 100 -31.67 40.81 1.02
N LYS A 101 -30.91 41.74 1.60
CA LYS A 101 -30.95 42.23 2.99
C LYS A 101 -31.52 41.30 4.09
N THR A 102 -30.62 40.96 5.01
CA THR A 102 -30.73 40.63 6.44
C THR A 102 -32.08 40.84 7.15
N SER A 103 -32.55 39.83 7.91
CA SER A 103 -33.04 39.97 9.30
C SER A 103 -33.55 38.66 9.92
N VAL A 104 -32.96 38.31 11.08
CA VAL A 104 -33.62 37.86 12.33
C VAL A 104 -34.10 36.39 12.46
N SER A 105 -33.31 35.66 13.26
CA SER A 105 -33.63 34.54 14.18
C SER A 105 -34.89 33.68 13.97
N SER A 106 -34.68 32.40 13.71
CA SER A 106 -35.50 31.30 14.26
C SER A 106 -34.64 30.02 14.38
N PRO A 107 -34.62 29.33 15.55
CA PRO A 107 -33.74 28.20 15.83
C PRO A 107 -34.45 26.87 15.53
N SER A 108 -34.60 26.51 14.26
CA SER A 108 -34.99 25.13 13.91
C SER A 108 -34.85 24.89 12.41
N SER A 109 -33.62 24.58 12.00
CA SER A 109 -33.31 23.71 10.86
C SER A 109 -31.80 23.76 10.68
N ARG A 110 -31.09 22.79 11.28
CA ARG A 110 -29.72 22.45 10.84
C ARG A 110 -29.85 21.98 9.41
N SER A 111 -29.85 22.94 8.50
CA SER A 111 -30.03 22.78 7.07
C SER A 111 -28.87 21.94 6.56
N SER A 112 -29.10 20.62 6.49
CA SER A 112 -28.30 19.63 5.77
C SER A 112 -26.83 20.05 5.63
N ILE A 113 -26.06 19.93 6.72
CA ILE A 113 -24.61 20.21 6.70
C ILE A 113 -24.06 19.53 5.45
N ASN A 114 -23.63 20.33 4.49
CA ASN A 114 -23.13 19.81 3.23
C ASN A 114 -21.67 19.45 3.46
N GLY A 115 -21.30 18.17 3.26
CA GLY A 115 -19.93 17.72 3.51
C GLY A 115 -18.88 18.61 2.82
N LYS A 116 -19.20 19.13 1.63
CA LYS A 116 -18.33 20.09 0.91
C LYS A 116 -18.10 21.41 1.66
N ASN A 117 -19.14 21.96 2.30
CA ASN A 117 -19.02 23.19 3.08
C ASN A 117 -18.25 22.93 4.38
N PHE A 118 -18.51 21.78 5.03
CA PHE A 118 -17.77 21.36 6.22
C PHE A 118 -16.27 21.27 5.96
N PHE A 119 -15.83 20.56 4.90
CA PHE A 119 -14.39 20.44 4.60
C PHE A 119 -13.75 21.79 4.25
N ARG A 120 -14.50 22.71 3.64
CA ARG A 120 -14.01 24.07 3.38
C ARG A 120 -13.81 24.84 4.68
N GLU A 121 -14.77 24.77 5.59
CA GLU A 121 -14.71 25.45 6.87
C GLU A 121 -13.61 24.86 7.78
N ALA A 122 -13.54 23.53 7.88
CA ALA A 122 -12.50 22.82 8.61
C ALA A 122 -11.09 23.20 8.11
N ARG A 123 -10.89 23.36 6.80
CA ARG A 123 -9.60 23.81 6.24
C ARG A 123 -9.23 25.24 6.65
N LEU A 124 -10.21 26.11 6.87
CA LEU A 124 -9.96 27.50 7.25
C LEU A 124 -9.72 27.65 8.76
N LYS A 125 -10.37 26.83 9.58
CA LYS A 125 -10.28 26.87 11.05
C LYS A 125 -9.10 26.07 11.61
N LEU A 126 -8.71 24.97 10.95
CA LEU A 126 -7.66 24.07 11.44
C LEU A 126 -6.29 24.41 10.83
N SER A 127 -5.22 24.19 11.60
CA SER A 127 -3.87 24.26 11.06
C SER A 127 -3.64 23.17 10.01
N TYR A 128 -2.67 23.37 9.13
CA TYR A 128 -2.36 22.41 8.07
C TYR A 128 -2.07 21.01 8.63
N GLU A 129 -1.33 20.94 9.75
CA GLU A 129 -0.97 19.68 10.42
C GLU A 129 -2.21 18.98 10.96
N ILE A 130 -3.06 19.69 11.70
CA ILE A 130 -4.30 19.15 12.29
C ILE A 130 -5.30 18.73 11.20
N PHE A 131 -5.44 19.53 10.15
CA PHE A 131 -6.29 19.21 9.01
C PHE A 131 -5.79 17.97 8.26
N SER A 132 -4.48 17.79 8.12
CA SER A 132 -3.88 16.61 7.48
C SER A 132 -4.12 15.34 8.30
N VAL A 133 -3.98 15.43 9.63
CA VAL A 133 -4.33 14.34 10.55
C VAL A 133 -5.82 13.99 10.42
N PHE A 134 -6.71 14.99 10.42
CA PHE A 134 -8.14 14.79 10.23
C PHE A 134 -8.48 14.06 8.92
N LEU A 135 -7.86 14.41 7.78
CA LEU A 135 -8.05 13.69 6.52
C LEU A 135 -7.61 12.22 6.60
N GLY A 136 -6.57 11.91 7.37
CA GLY A 136 -6.15 10.53 7.65
C GLY A 136 -7.26 9.71 8.33
N TYR A 137 -7.99 10.30 9.29
CA TYR A 137 -9.14 9.66 9.93
C TYR A 137 -10.30 9.45 8.97
N VAL A 138 -10.62 10.44 8.12
CA VAL A 138 -11.66 10.31 7.10
C VAL A 138 -11.33 9.18 6.11
N LYS A 139 -10.06 9.06 5.69
CA LYS A 139 -9.61 7.97 4.83
C LYS A 139 -9.81 6.61 5.52
N ARG A 140 -9.31 6.44 6.76
CA ARG A 140 -9.45 5.21 7.53
C ARG A 140 -10.91 4.80 7.76
N LEU A 141 -11.80 5.77 7.98
CA LEU A 141 -13.25 5.57 8.06
C LEU A 141 -13.86 5.10 6.74
N ASN A 142 -13.43 5.68 5.61
CA ASN A 142 -13.88 5.26 4.29
C ASN A 142 -13.40 3.83 3.93
N ASP A 143 -12.19 3.48 4.35
CA ASP A 143 -11.58 2.16 4.15
C ASP A 143 -12.12 1.10 5.14
N LYS A 144 -13.04 1.47 6.05
CA LYS A 144 -13.61 0.62 7.12
C LYS A 144 -12.54 0.01 8.06
N THR A 145 -11.39 0.66 8.18
CA THR A 145 -10.27 0.20 9.03
C THR A 145 -10.35 0.69 10.47
N ILE A 146 -11.24 1.64 10.75
CA ILE A 146 -11.54 2.17 12.08
C ILE A 146 -13.06 2.33 12.23
N THR A 147 -13.58 2.06 13.43
CA THR A 147 -14.99 2.29 13.74
C THR A 147 -15.30 3.77 13.90
N LYS A 148 -16.56 4.16 13.72
CA LYS A 148 -16.99 5.56 13.82
C LYS A 148 -16.80 6.09 15.23
N GLU A 149 -17.10 5.28 16.22
CA GLU A 149 -17.01 5.59 17.65
C GLU A 149 -15.56 5.88 18.03
N LYS A 150 -14.63 5.04 17.56
CA LYS A 150 -13.20 5.22 17.79
C LYS A 150 -12.66 6.48 17.10
N ALA A 151 -13.05 6.71 15.85
CA ALA A 151 -12.64 7.92 15.12
C ALA A 151 -13.19 9.20 15.76
N LEU A 152 -14.45 9.21 16.23
CA LEU A 152 -15.05 10.35 16.92
C LEU A 152 -14.36 10.62 18.26
N SER A 153 -14.05 9.58 19.04
CA SER A 153 -13.32 9.75 20.30
C SER A 153 -11.95 10.38 20.08
N GLU A 154 -11.18 9.89 19.10
CA GLU A 154 -9.82 10.38 18.82
C GLU A 154 -9.84 11.77 18.15
N LEU A 155 -10.82 12.07 17.30
CA LEU A 155 -10.95 13.38 16.64
C LEU A 155 -11.37 14.51 17.58
N LYS A 156 -12.07 14.19 18.68
CA LYS A 156 -12.45 15.18 19.69
C LYS A 156 -11.22 15.88 20.27
N ASP A 157 -10.17 15.12 20.56
CA ASP A 157 -8.92 15.65 21.11
C ASP A 157 -8.11 16.40 20.05
N ILE A 158 -8.19 15.97 18.78
CA ILE A 158 -7.46 16.58 17.65
C ILE A 158 -8.04 17.94 17.25
N PHE A 159 -9.36 18.11 17.26
CA PHE A 159 -9.98 19.41 17.00
C PHE A 159 -9.78 20.37 18.18
N GLY A 160 -9.68 19.83 19.40
CA GLY A 160 -9.52 20.60 20.62
C GLY A 160 -10.78 21.37 21.02
N PRO A 161 -10.79 21.98 22.22
CA PRO A 161 -11.96 22.68 22.76
C PRO A 161 -12.37 23.91 21.93
N GLU A 162 -11.39 24.53 21.26
CA GLU A 162 -11.54 25.71 20.39
C GLU A 162 -12.45 25.44 19.18
N ASN A 163 -12.53 24.19 18.71
CA ASN A 163 -13.22 23.81 17.47
C ASN A 163 -14.34 22.79 17.72
N THR A 164 -15.00 22.85 18.87
CA THR A 164 -16.07 21.92 19.26
C THR A 164 -17.22 21.86 18.23
N GLU A 165 -17.54 23.00 17.60
CA GLU A 165 -18.55 23.07 16.53
C GLU A 165 -18.21 22.17 15.32
N LEU A 166 -16.93 22.12 14.92
CA LEU A 166 -16.48 21.26 13.82
C LEU A 166 -16.62 19.78 14.17
N TYR A 167 -16.37 19.42 15.43
CA TYR A 167 -16.58 18.06 15.90
C TYR A 167 -18.06 17.65 15.81
N GLU A 168 -18.96 18.51 16.30
CA GLU A 168 -20.40 18.27 16.29
C GLU A 168 -20.96 18.15 14.86
N ASP A 169 -20.52 19.03 13.95
CA ASP A 169 -20.89 18.99 12.55
C ASP A 169 -20.40 17.71 11.86
N PHE A 170 -19.17 17.28 12.15
CA PHE A 170 -18.62 16.03 11.61
C PHE A 170 -19.37 14.80 12.14
N ALA A 171 -19.69 14.77 13.44
CA ALA A 171 -20.49 13.70 14.03
C ALA A 171 -21.87 13.61 13.36
N CYS A 172 -22.54 14.76 13.15
CA CYS A 172 -23.81 14.82 12.44
C CYS A 172 -23.71 14.28 11.00
N LEU A 173 -22.64 14.62 10.27
CA LEU A 173 -22.36 14.11 8.93
C LEU A 173 -22.19 12.58 8.90
N LEU A 174 -21.46 12.03 9.87
CA LEU A 174 -21.23 10.58 9.97
C LEU A 174 -22.46 9.78 10.37
N LEU A 175 -23.32 10.35 11.22
CA LEU A 175 -24.58 9.75 11.68
C LEU A 175 -25.65 9.79 10.58
N ARG A 176 -25.73 10.88 9.79
CA ARG A 176 -26.67 10.95 8.66
C ARG A 176 -26.37 9.90 7.59
N LYS A 177 -25.09 9.59 7.35
CA LYS A 177 -24.68 8.52 6.42
C LYS A 177 -25.17 7.12 6.87
N ASN A 178 -25.54 6.91 8.14
CA ASN A 178 -26.10 5.64 8.60
C ASN A 178 -27.56 5.43 8.21
N LEU A 179 -28.38 6.49 8.12
CA LEU A 179 -29.82 6.33 7.86
C LEU A 179 -30.14 5.82 6.45
N ASP A 180 -29.20 5.93 5.51
CA ASP A 180 -29.35 5.41 4.14
C ASP A 180 -28.94 3.93 3.99
N TYR A 181 -28.42 3.28 5.04
CA TYR A 181 -27.99 1.86 4.99
C TYR A 181 -28.90 0.89 5.77
N ASP A 182 -29.81 1.39 6.62
CA ASP A 182 -30.69 0.56 7.45
C ASP A 182 -32.13 0.45 6.90
N SER A 183 -32.38 0.81 5.64
CA SER A 183 -33.72 0.76 5.02
C SER A 183 -33.98 -0.48 4.14
N GLU A 184 -33.13 -1.51 4.19
CA GLU A 184 -33.43 -2.83 3.62
C GLU A 184 -33.08 -3.90 4.64
N PHE A 185 -34.03 -4.23 5.53
CA PHE A 185 -34.48 -5.58 5.91
C PHE A 185 -35.68 -5.48 6.86
#